data_AF-A0A158KKK2-F1
#
_entry.id   AF-A0A158KKK2-F1
#
_cell.length_a   1.000
_cell.length_b   1.000
_cell.length_c   1.000
_cell.angle_alpha   90.00
_cell.angle_beta   90.00
_cell.angle_gamma   90.00
#
_symmetry.space_group_name_H-M   'P 1'
#
loop_
_entity.id
_entity.type
_entity.pdbx_description
1 polymer ?
#
loop_
_entity_poly.entity_id
_entity_poly.type
_entity_poly.pdbx_seq_one_letter_code
_entity_poly.pdbx_strand_id
1 'polypeptide(L)'
;MPTLRAAALSHSGKQQAQSDAQRDARSVGQLSDNAPGITGIARNHADDRLAQGFSFDDVVAEFRALRASVIRHWLTVPSVDAIARLSELVRFDEAVDQALAESIARYSAGFARVRELFAGILAHDLKTPPGAIATSAQYLLRVENSPAPALRVAANIQRNSARMQRIVKI
;
A
#
# COMPACT_ATOMS: atom_id res chain seq x y z
N MET A 1 11.89 52.24 -35.78
CA MET A 1 10.75 51.42 -35.31
C MET A 1 10.87 50.04 -35.95
N PRO A 2 10.62 48.94 -35.20
CA PRO A 2 11.60 47.86 -35.03
C PRO A 2 11.15 46.46 -35.52
N THR A 3 12.14 45.57 -35.67
CA THR A 3 12.18 44.12 -35.34
C THR A 3 11.15 43.14 -35.90
N LEU A 4 11.60 42.21 -36.76
CA LEU A 4 11.05 40.85 -36.89
C LEU A 4 12.17 39.83 -37.18
N ARG A 5 12.95 39.48 -36.15
CA ARG A 5 13.79 38.27 -36.14
C ARG A 5 13.86 37.71 -34.71
N ALA A 6 12.72 37.24 -34.21
CA ALA A 6 12.64 36.49 -32.95
C ALA A 6 11.29 35.77 -32.84
N ALA A 7 11.09 34.69 -33.60
CA ALA A 7 9.92 33.82 -33.40
C ALA A 7 10.14 32.33 -33.69
N ALA A 8 11.25 31.94 -34.33
CA ALA A 8 11.44 30.55 -34.78
C ALA A 8 12.19 29.63 -33.80
N LEU A 9 12.75 30.13 -32.69
CA LEU A 9 13.58 29.33 -31.78
C LEU A 9 12.87 28.88 -30.48
N SER A 10 11.64 29.34 -30.23
CA SER A 10 10.93 29.08 -28.97
C SER A 10 9.95 27.90 -29.00
N HIS A 11 9.71 27.31 -30.18
CA HIS A 11 8.76 26.18 -30.33
C HIS A 11 9.45 24.80 -30.25
N SER A 12 10.70 24.68 -30.69
CA SER A 12 11.41 23.38 -30.69
C SER A 12 11.87 22.95 -29.29
N GLY A 13 12.28 23.89 -28.43
CA GLY A 13 12.75 23.57 -27.07
C GLY A 13 11.64 23.16 -26.10
N LYS A 14 10.40 23.66 -26.30
CA LYS A 14 9.25 23.30 -25.46
C LYS A 14 8.72 21.90 -25.75
N GLN A 15 8.77 21.46 -27.00
CA GLN A 15 8.34 20.10 -27.38
C GLN A 15 9.32 19.02 -26.88
N GLN A 16 10.62 19.28 -26.91
CA GLN A 16 11.64 18.35 -26.41
C GLN A 16 11.56 18.20 -24.88
N ALA A 17 11.43 19.32 -24.15
CA ALA A 17 11.33 19.33 -22.69
C ALA A 17 10.00 18.73 -22.18
N GLN A 18 8.89 18.88 -22.93
CA GLN A 18 7.64 18.16 -22.63
C GLN A 18 7.79 16.65 -22.84
N SER A 19 8.57 16.21 -23.82
CA SER A 19 8.81 14.78 -24.10
C SER A 19 9.58 14.10 -22.98
N ASP A 20 10.61 14.76 -22.45
CA ASP A 20 11.48 14.18 -21.43
C ASP A 20 10.78 14.18 -20.05
N ALA A 21 10.09 15.26 -19.70
CA ALA A 21 9.29 15.31 -18.47
C ALA A 21 8.08 14.36 -18.51
N GLN A 22 7.45 14.14 -19.68
CA GLN A 22 6.42 13.10 -19.83
C GLN A 22 7.01 11.69 -19.80
N ARG A 23 8.24 11.47 -20.27
CA ARG A 23 8.94 10.16 -20.17
C ARG A 23 9.32 9.85 -18.72
N ASP A 24 9.78 10.85 -17.97
CA ASP A 24 10.12 10.71 -16.55
C ASP A 24 8.87 10.52 -15.68
N ALA A 25 7.74 11.16 -16.03
CA ALA A 25 6.47 10.90 -15.36
C ALA A 25 5.91 9.50 -15.68
N ARG A 26 6.15 8.99 -16.90
CA ARG A 26 5.78 7.62 -17.33
C ARG A 26 6.58 6.54 -16.59
N SER A 27 7.84 6.80 -16.25
CA SER A 27 8.69 5.87 -15.48
C SER A 27 8.35 5.82 -13.98
N VAL A 28 7.59 6.81 -13.46
CA VAL A 28 7.17 6.89 -12.06
C VAL A 28 5.80 6.22 -11.80
N GLY A 29 5.29 5.44 -12.76
CA GLY A 29 4.08 4.63 -12.56
C GLY A 29 2.76 5.42 -12.56
N GLN A 30 2.78 6.68 -13.00
CA GLN A 30 1.57 7.46 -13.29
C GLN A 30 1.19 7.29 -14.76
N LEU A 31 0.76 6.09 -15.12
CA LEU A 31 0.28 5.75 -16.46
C LEU A 31 -1.24 5.59 -16.42
N SER A 32 -1.97 6.67 -16.71
CA SER A 32 -3.40 6.61 -17.00
C SER A 32 -3.73 6.14 -18.42
N ASP A 33 -2.71 5.86 -19.25
CA ASP A 33 -2.86 5.42 -20.65
C ASP A 33 -2.44 3.96 -20.90
N ASN A 34 -1.86 3.28 -19.91
CA ASN A 34 -1.49 1.88 -20.07
C ASN A 34 -2.72 1.02 -19.79
N ALA A 35 -3.30 0.49 -20.87
CA ALA A 35 -4.36 -0.51 -20.93
C ALA A 35 -5.15 -0.66 -19.61
N PRO A 36 -6.26 0.08 -19.39
CA PRO A 36 -7.03 0.03 -18.14
C PRO A 36 -7.42 -1.41 -17.68
N GLY A 37 -7.34 -2.40 -18.57
CA GLY A 37 -7.45 -3.82 -18.22
C GLY A 37 -6.30 -4.38 -17.36
N ILE A 38 -5.06 -3.93 -17.52
CA ILE A 38 -3.89 -4.50 -16.81
C ILE A 38 -3.98 -4.27 -15.30
N THR A 39 -4.45 -3.10 -14.87
CA THR A 39 -4.60 -2.76 -13.45
C THR A 39 -5.60 -3.71 -12.76
N GLY A 40 -6.76 -3.94 -13.37
CA GLY A 40 -7.77 -4.85 -12.81
C GLY A 40 -7.25 -6.29 -12.75
N ILE A 41 -6.60 -6.75 -13.82
CA ILE A 41 -6.02 -8.10 -13.89
C ILE A 41 -4.93 -8.28 -12.82
N ALA A 42 -4.03 -7.31 -12.67
CA ALA A 42 -2.96 -7.35 -11.69
C ALA A 42 -3.49 -7.40 -10.25
N ARG A 43 -4.51 -6.60 -9.93
CA ARG A 43 -5.14 -6.62 -8.60
C ARG A 43 -5.81 -7.96 -8.31
N ASN A 44 -6.55 -8.50 -9.26
CA ASN A 44 -7.20 -9.81 -9.12
C ASN A 44 -6.15 -10.92 -8.96
N HIS A 45 -5.10 -10.89 -9.78
CA HIS A 45 -3.99 -11.84 -9.68
C HIS A 45 -3.32 -11.78 -8.30
N ALA A 46 -3.07 -10.58 -7.77
CA ALA A 46 -2.51 -10.42 -6.42
C ALA A 46 -3.45 -10.96 -5.33
N ASP A 47 -4.76 -10.71 -5.44
CA ASP A 47 -5.76 -11.26 -4.51
C ASP A 47 -5.79 -12.80 -4.57
N ASP A 48 -5.76 -13.39 -5.78
CA ASP A 48 -5.75 -14.84 -5.98
C ASP A 48 -4.48 -15.48 -5.40
N ARG A 49 -3.31 -14.87 -5.63
CA ARG A 49 -2.02 -15.33 -5.12
C ARG A 49 -1.95 -15.24 -3.61
N LEU A 50 -2.44 -14.15 -3.02
CA LEU A 50 -2.53 -14.01 -1.57
C LEU A 50 -3.45 -15.08 -0.97
N ALA A 51 -4.61 -15.35 -1.60
CA ALA A 51 -5.53 -16.40 -1.16
C ALA A 51 -4.92 -17.81 -1.20
N GLN A 52 -3.96 -18.03 -2.11
CA GLN A 52 -3.18 -19.27 -2.23
C GLN A 52 -1.97 -19.33 -1.28
N GLY A 53 -1.70 -18.26 -0.52
CA GLY A 53 -0.57 -18.19 0.42
C GLY A 53 0.76 -17.75 -0.19
N PHE A 54 0.76 -17.26 -1.43
CA PHE A 54 1.97 -16.70 -2.03
C PHE A 54 2.28 -15.31 -1.48
N SER A 55 3.55 -15.09 -1.19
CA SER A 55 4.08 -13.81 -0.75
C SER A 55 4.22 -12.83 -1.91
N PHE A 56 4.42 -11.55 -1.58
CA PHE A 56 4.78 -10.55 -2.57
C PHE A 56 6.08 -10.91 -3.32
N ASP A 57 7.08 -11.48 -2.63
CA ASP A 57 8.35 -11.88 -3.25
C ASP A 57 8.15 -12.98 -4.32
N ASP A 58 7.19 -13.88 -4.11
CA ASP A 58 6.81 -14.91 -5.07
C ASP A 58 6.23 -14.28 -6.35
N VAL A 59 5.34 -13.29 -6.20
CA VAL A 59 4.74 -12.57 -7.33
C VAL A 59 5.82 -11.81 -8.12
N VAL A 60 6.79 -11.18 -7.44
CA VAL A 60 7.95 -10.56 -8.11
C VAL A 60 8.78 -11.59 -8.86
N ALA A 61 9.01 -12.76 -8.28
CA ALA A 61 9.70 -13.86 -8.95
C ALA A 61 8.94 -14.34 -10.21
N GLU A 62 7.61 -14.44 -10.12
CA GLU A 62 6.73 -14.81 -11.22
C GLU A 62 6.83 -13.82 -12.39
N PHE A 63 6.70 -12.51 -12.13
CA PHE A 63 6.83 -11.49 -13.17
C PHE A 63 8.24 -11.43 -13.78
N ARG A 64 9.30 -11.65 -12.97
CA ARG A 64 10.68 -11.77 -13.48
C ARG A 64 10.82 -12.96 -14.42
N ALA A 65 10.27 -14.12 -14.04
CA ALA A 65 10.30 -15.33 -14.86
C ALA A 65 9.49 -15.14 -16.16
N LEU A 66 8.33 -14.50 -16.10
CA LEU A 66 7.51 -14.15 -17.25
C LEU A 66 8.27 -13.22 -18.21
N ARG A 67 8.82 -12.10 -17.71
CA ARG A 67 9.58 -11.13 -18.51
C ARG A 67 10.74 -11.82 -19.24
N ALA A 68 11.52 -12.61 -18.52
CA ALA A 68 12.64 -13.33 -19.10
C ALA A 68 12.19 -14.34 -20.17
N SER A 69 11.05 -15.02 -19.97
CA SER A 69 10.52 -15.99 -20.92
C SER A 69 9.98 -15.34 -22.18
N VAL A 70 9.23 -14.23 -22.05
CA VAL A 70 8.71 -13.46 -23.17
C VAL A 70 9.85 -12.87 -24.01
N ILE A 71 10.84 -12.25 -23.36
CA ILE A 71 12.00 -11.67 -24.06
C ILE A 71 12.80 -12.76 -24.80
N ARG A 72 13.10 -13.90 -24.15
CA ARG A 72 13.78 -15.02 -24.81
C ARG A 72 13.00 -15.52 -26.01
N HIS A 73 11.67 -15.66 -25.89
CA HIS A 73 10.83 -16.07 -27.01
C HIS A 73 10.89 -15.05 -28.16
N TRP A 74 10.80 -13.75 -27.86
CA TRP A 74 10.85 -12.69 -28.87
C TRP A 74 12.16 -12.66 -29.67
N LEU A 75 13.29 -13.01 -29.03
CA LEU A 75 14.58 -13.12 -29.72
C LEU A 75 14.61 -14.23 -30.77
N THR A 76 13.74 -15.24 -30.66
CA THR A 76 13.64 -16.34 -31.64
C THR A 76 12.78 -16.00 -32.85
N VAL A 77 11.95 -14.96 -32.77
CA VAL A 77 11.01 -14.57 -33.83
C VAL A 77 11.67 -13.55 -34.75
N PRO A 78 11.86 -13.85 -36.06
CA PRO A 78 12.38 -12.88 -37.03
C PRO A 78 11.47 -11.64 -37.13
N SER A 79 12.05 -10.46 -37.29
CA SER A 79 11.31 -9.21 -37.52
C SER A 79 11.99 -8.47 -38.64
N VAL A 80 11.17 -7.89 -39.52
CA VAL A 80 11.61 -7.04 -40.62
C VAL A 80 11.83 -5.59 -40.14
N ASP A 81 11.26 -5.22 -38.99
CA ASP A 81 11.37 -3.89 -38.39
C ASP A 81 11.93 -3.98 -36.95
N ALA A 82 13.14 -3.47 -36.77
CA ALA A 82 13.82 -3.44 -35.48
C ALA A 82 13.27 -2.35 -34.54
N ILE A 83 12.81 -1.22 -35.08
CA ILE A 83 12.31 -0.09 -34.28
C ILE A 83 10.92 -0.41 -33.72
N ALA A 84 10.05 -1.00 -34.53
CA ALA A 84 8.75 -1.46 -34.07
C ALA A 84 8.90 -2.52 -32.97
N ARG A 85 9.83 -3.47 -33.12
CA ARG A 85 10.12 -4.48 -32.08
C ARG A 85 10.59 -3.85 -30.77
N LEU A 86 11.52 -2.89 -30.82
CA LEU A 86 11.98 -2.19 -29.61
C LEU A 86 10.84 -1.41 -28.94
N SER A 87 9.94 -0.82 -29.73
CA SER A 87 8.78 -0.09 -29.21
C SER A 87 7.80 -1.03 -28.49
N GLU A 88 7.55 -2.22 -29.02
CA GLU A 88 6.73 -3.25 -28.37
C GLU A 88 7.40 -3.81 -27.10
N LEU A 89 8.73 -3.94 -27.08
CA LEU A 89 9.46 -4.33 -25.87
C LEU A 89 9.30 -3.29 -24.75
N VAL A 90 9.39 -2.00 -25.08
CA VAL A 90 9.15 -0.91 -24.12
C VAL A 90 7.73 -0.97 -23.58
N ARG A 91 6.71 -1.11 -24.45
CA ARG A 91 5.31 -1.25 -24.04
C ARG A 91 5.07 -2.45 -23.13
N PHE A 92 5.73 -3.57 -23.41
CA PHE A 92 5.66 -4.76 -22.56
C PHE A 92 6.27 -4.51 -21.18
N ASP A 93 7.44 -3.87 -21.12
CA ASP A 93 8.12 -3.56 -19.85
C ASP A 93 7.27 -2.62 -18.98
N GLU A 94 6.72 -1.57 -19.58
CA GLU A 94 5.80 -0.64 -18.91
C GLU A 94 4.53 -1.35 -18.40
N ALA A 95 4.00 -2.33 -19.14
CA ALA A 95 2.84 -3.11 -18.71
C ALA A 95 3.17 -4.04 -17.54
N VAL A 96 4.35 -4.66 -17.53
CA VAL A 96 4.82 -5.49 -16.41
C VAL A 96 5.06 -4.64 -15.17
N ASP A 97 5.67 -3.46 -15.32
CA ASP A 97 5.94 -2.55 -14.22
C ASP A 97 4.63 -2.02 -13.60
N GLN A 98 3.64 -1.67 -14.44
CA GLN A 98 2.30 -1.31 -13.99
C GLN A 98 1.64 -2.47 -13.21
N ALA A 99 1.70 -3.69 -13.74
CA ALA A 99 1.12 -4.86 -13.07
C ALA A 99 1.80 -5.16 -11.73
N LEU A 100 3.13 -5.02 -11.66
CA LEU A 100 3.90 -5.16 -10.42
C LEU A 100 3.52 -4.10 -9.39
N ALA A 101 3.46 -2.83 -9.80
CA ALA A 101 3.10 -1.71 -8.92
C ALA A 101 1.69 -1.90 -8.33
N GLU A 102 0.71 -2.26 -9.16
CA GLU A 102 -0.66 -2.52 -8.72
C GLU A 102 -0.76 -3.74 -7.81
N SER A 103 0.02 -4.80 -8.08
CA SER A 103 0.09 -5.98 -7.21
C SER A 103 0.66 -5.59 -5.83
N ILE A 104 1.76 -4.84 -5.77
CA ILE A 104 2.38 -4.36 -4.52
C ILE A 104 1.41 -3.52 -3.71
N ALA A 105 0.74 -2.56 -4.38
CA ALA A 105 -0.24 -1.71 -3.73
C ALA A 105 -1.37 -2.54 -3.12
N ARG A 106 -1.82 -3.59 -3.83
CA ARG A 106 -2.88 -4.48 -3.37
C ARG A 106 -2.47 -5.27 -2.13
N TYR A 107 -1.28 -5.89 -2.12
CA TYR A 107 -0.74 -6.58 -0.95
C TYR A 107 -0.61 -5.63 0.24
N SER A 108 -0.06 -4.43 0.03
CA SER A 108 0.13 -3.42 1.08
C SER A 108 -1.19 -2.98 1.70
N ALA A 109 -2.22 -2.75 0.87
CA ALA A 109 -3.56 -2.42 1.34
C ALA A 109 -4.20 -3.56 2.14
N GLY A 110 -3.98 -4.81 1.71
CA GLY A 110 -4.41 -6.00 2.46
C GLY A 110 -3.80 -6.05 3.86
N PHE A 111 -2.48 -5.88 3.97
CA PHE A 111 -1.78 -5.85 5.27
C PHE A 111 -2.25 -4.71 6.17
N ALA A 112 -2.42 -3.51 5.61
CA ALA A 112 -2.93 -2.36 6.36
C ALA A 112 -4.32 -2.65 6.96
N ARG A 113 -5.23 -3.20 6.15
CA ARG A 113 -6.57 -3.60 6.59
C ARG A 113 -6.53 -4.65 7.70
N VAL A 114 -5.72 -5.69 7.56
CA VAL A 114 -5.57 -6.73 8.61
C VAL A 114 -5.05 -6.12 9.91
N ARG A 115 -4.04 -5.24 9.82
CA ARG A 115 -3.49 -4.54 10.99
C ARG A 115 -4.55 -3.67 11.68
N GLU A 116 -5.35 -2.94 10.91
CA GLU A 116 -6.43 -2.10 11.45
C GLU A 116 -7.52 -2.94 12.13
N LEU A 117 -7.93 -4.05 11.52
CA LEU A 117 -8.90 -4.98 12.11
C LEU A 117 -8.36 -5.56 13.43
N PHE A 118 -7.11 -6.02 13.44
CA PHE A 118 -6.48 -6.57 14.63
C PHE A 118 -6.34 -5.53 15.75
N ALA A 119 -5.92 -4.31 15.41
CA ALA A 119 -5.85 -3.21 16.35
C ALA A 119 -7.24 -2.86 16.93
N GLY A 120 -8.29 -2.87 16.10
CA GLY A 120 -9.67 -2.64 16.53
C GLY A 120 -10.18 -3.72 17.50
N ILE A 121 -9.96 -5.00 17.17
CA ILE A 121 -10.33 -6.14 18.05
C ILE A 121 -9.58 -6.05 19.38
N LEU A 122 -8.26 -5.85 19.34
CA LEU A 122 -7.45 -5.73 20.56
C LEU A 122 -7.86 -4.51 21.39
N ALA A 123 -8.13 -3.36 20.78
CA ALA A 123 -8.57 -2.17 21.49
C ALA A 123 -9.91 -2.40 22.20
N HIS A 124 -10.86 -3.08 21.53
CA HIS A 124 -12.12 -3.47 22.13
C HIS A 124 -11.92 -4.42 23.32
N ASP A 125 -11.16 -5.50 23.11
CA ASP A 125 -10.98 -6.56 24.11
C ASP A 125 -10.15 -6.08 25.31
N LEU A 126 -9.19 -5.17 25.12
CA LEU A 126 -8.40 -4.57 26.19
C LEU A 126 -9.14 -3.47 26.94
N LYS A 127 -10.19 -2.88 26.36
CA LYS A 127 -10.97 -1.80 27.00
C LYS A 127 -11.99 -2.34 28.01
N THR A 128 -12.56 -3.50 27.74
CA THR A 128 -13.68 -4.06 28.52
C THR A 128 -13.28 -4.52 29.95
N PRO A 129 -12.22 -5.34 30.15
CA PRO A 129 -11.85 -5.82 31.48
C PRO A 129 -11.47 -4.71 32.48
N PRO A 130 -10.64 -3.70 32.14
CA PRO A 130 -10.36 -2.58 33.03
C PRO A 130 -11.62 -1.77 33.39
N GLY A 131 -12.61 -1.71 32.50
CA GLY A 131 -13.95 -1.16 32.78
C GLY A 131 -14.62 -1.87 33.95
N ALA A 132 -14.80 -3.19 33.81
CA ALA A 132 -15.41 -4.02 34.84
C ALA A 132 -14.65 -4.01 36.17
N ILE A 133 -13.30 -4.04 36.12
CA ILE A 133 -12.45 -3.97 37.32
C ILE A 133 -12.59 -2.61 38.01
N ALA A 134 -12.60 -1.50 37.27
CA ALA A 134 -12.78 -0.17 37.83
C ALA A 134 -14.14 -0.03 38.54
N THR A 135 -15.22 -0.54 37.93
CA THR A 135 -16.56 -0.55 38.52
C THR A 135 -16.60 -1.41 39.79
N SER A 136 -15.99 -2.60 39.77
CA SER A 136 -15.91 -3.49 40.93
C SER A 136 -15.13 -2.86 42.09
N ALA A 137 -14.01 -2.21 41.81
CA ALA A 137 -13.24 -1.46 42.81
C ALA A 137 -14.03 -0.27 43.38
N GLN A 138 -14.80 0.43 42.53
CA GLN A 138 -15.67 1.52 42.97
C GLN A 138 -16.80 1.03 43.88
N TYR A 139 -17.34 -0.16 43.62
CA TYR A 139 -18.30 -0.81 44.51
C TYR A 139 -17.67 -1.10 45.88
N LEU A 140 -16.48 -1.71 45.93
CA LEU A 140 -15.77 -1.99 47.19
C LEU A 140 -15.47 -0.73 48.01
N LEU A 141 -15.18 0.39 47.35
CA LEU A 141 -14.97 1.68 48.02
C LEU A 141 -16.24 2.27 48.66
N ARG A 142 -17.43 1.78 48.26
CA ARG A 142 -18.73 2.22 48.77
C ARG A 142 -19.33 1.27 49.81
N VAL A 143 -18.72 0.11 50.04
CA VAL A 143 -19.18 -0.85 51.05
C VAL A 143 -18.90 -0.27 52.45
N GLU A 144 -19.96 -0.06 53.21
CA GLU A 144 -19.89 0.44 54.58
C GLU A 144 -19.11 -0.52 55.50
N ASN A 145 -18.46 0.03 56.53
CA ASN A 145 -17.67 -0.73 57.52
C ASN A 145 -16.47 -1.51 56.93
N SER A 146 -16.01 -1.17 55.73
CA SER A 146 -14.81 -1.77 55.14
C SER A 146 -13.53 -1.39 55.92
N PRO A 147 -12.65 -2.35 56.25
CA PRO A 147 -11.37 -2.04 56.90
C PRO A 147 -10.48 -1.11 56.05
N ALA A 148 -9.75 -0.19 56.68
CA ALA A 148 -8.87 0.75 55.99
C ALA A 148 -7.85 0.11 55.02
N PRO A 149 -7.26 -1.08 55.30
CA PRO A 149 -6.43 -1.78 54.32
C PRO A 149 -7.19 -2.18 53.04
N ALA A 150 -8.43 -2.64 53.16
CA ALA A 150 -9.26 -3.04 52.02
C ALA A 150 -9.60 -1.84 51.12
N LEU A 151 -9.93 -0.69 51.72
CA LEU A 151 -10.18 0.56 51.00
C LEU A 151 -8.93 1.02 50.21
N ARG A 152 -7.73 0.88 50.79
CA ARG A 152 -6.47 1.21 50.08
C ARG A 152 -6.22 0.31 48.87
N VAL A 153 -6.47 -0.99 49.01
CA VAL A 153 -6.33 -1.94 47.89
C VAL A 153 -7.34 -1.62 46.78
N ALA A 154 -8.61 -1.37 47.12
CA ALA A 154 -9.63 -0.99 46.16
C ALA A 154 -9.29 0.32 45.41
N ALA A 155 -8.80 1.34 46.12
CA ALA A 155 -8.33 2.59 45.51
C ALA A 155 -7.13 2.36 44.57
N ASN A 156 -6.22 1.43 44.90
CA ASN A 156 -5.12 1.06 44.02
C ASN A 156 -5.62 0.36 42.75
N ILE A 157 -6.54 -0.59 42.87
CA ILE A 157 -7.13 -1.31 41.73
C ILE A 157 -7.85 -0.33 40.80
N GLN A 158 -8.63 0.60 41.35
CA GLN A 158 -9.34 1.63 40.58
C GLN A 158 -8.36 2.51 39.79
N ARG A 159 -7.30 3.02 40.44
CA ARG A 159 -6.29 3.87 39.79
C ARG A 159 -5.54 3.16 38.66
N ASN A 160 -5.16 1.90 38.87
CA ASN A 160 -4.48 1.09 37.86
C ASN A 160 -5.40 0.79 36.66
N SER A 161 -6.66 0.44 36.92
CA SER A 161 -7.65 0.19 35.87
C SER A 161 -7.94 1.44 35.05
N ALA A 162 -8.08 2.60 35.71
CA ALA A 162 -8.23 3.88 35.02
C ALA A 162 -6.99 4.27 34.19
N ARG A 163 -5.79 3.90 34.64
CA ARG A 163 -4.56 4.08 33.85
C ARG A 163 -4.55 3.18 32.62
N MET A 164 -4.92 1.91 32.75
CA MET A 164 -5.03 0.97 31.62
C MET A 164 -6.03 1.49 30.58
N GLN A 165 -7.19 1.99 31.00
CA GLN A 165 -8.17 2.59 30.09
C GLN A 165 -7.66 3.83 29.34
N ARG A 166 -6.72 4.59 29.91
CA ARG A 166 -6.09 5.72 29.20
C ARG A 166 -5.09 5.26 28.16
N ILE A 167 -4.35 4.18 28.44
CA ILE A 167 -3.36 3.61 27.51
C ILE A 167 -4.06 3.08 26.26
N VAL A 168 -5.20 2.39 26.41
CA VAL A 168 -5.96 1.78 25.30
C VAL A 168 -6.74 2.81 24.47
N LYS A 169 -6.75 4.09 24.86
CA LYS A 169 -7.40 5.19 24.13
C LYS A 169 -6.44 6.00 23.23
N ILE A 170 -5.15 5.68 23.26
CA ILE A 170 -4.10 6.27 22.40
C ILE A 170 -3.99 5.43 21.14
#